data_AF-A0A7J7LLE1-F1
#
_entry.id   AF-A0A7J7LLE1-F1
#
_cell.length_a   1.000
_cell.length_b   1.000
_cell.length_c   1.000
_cell.angle_alpha   90.00
_cell.angle_beta   90.00
_cell.angle_gamma   90.00
#
_symmetry.space_group_name_H-M   'P 1'
#
loop_
_entity.id
_entity.type
_entity.pdbx_description
1 polymer ?
#
loop_
_entity_poly.entity_id
_entity_poly.type
_entity_poly.pdbx_seq_one_letter_code
_entity_poly.pdbx_strand_id
1 'polypeptide(L)'
;MLEKVYKGSAAVCLATHNLDSGRWTAAKAQALGIGKGNDKLQFAQLKGMAEGLSFGLRNAGFQVSKYLPYGPVDMVIPYLLRRVEESRGMLSASTLDRQLMRYIKCTFYFLHFIANKEIYRDHLI
;
A
#
# COMPACT_ATOMS: atom_id res chain seq x y z
N MET A 1 16.23 -8.53 14.20
CA MET A 1 15.78 -7.16 13.85
C MET A 1 14.75 -6.64 14.84
N LEU A 2 13.60 -7.31 15.03
CA LEU A 2 12.58 -6.89 16.01
C LEU A 2 13.08 -6.83 17.46
N GLU A 3 14.00 -7.71 17.87
CA GLU A 3 14.63 -7.60 19.19
C GLU A 3 15.41 -6.29 19.41
N LYS A 4 16.00 -5.72 18.34
CA LYS A 4 16.66 -4.40 18.42
C LYS A 4 15.63 -3.27 18.59
N VAL A 5 14.46 -3.42 17.98
CA VAL A 5 13.31 -2.51 18.17
C VAL A 5 12.80 -2.56 19.60
N TYR A 6 12.65 -3.77 20.16
CA TYR A 6 12.27 -3.96 21.56
C TYR A 6 13.29 -3.32 22.52
N LYS A 7 14.59 -3.58 22.29
CA LYS A 7 15.69 -2.95 23.05
C LYS A 7 15.83 -1.44 22.80
N GLY A 8 15.04 -0.87 21.89
CA GLY A 8 15.05 0.56 21.59
C GLY A 8 16.25 1.06 20.78
N SER A 9 17.11 0.18 20.28
CA SER A 9 18.34 0.52 19.54
C SER A 9 18.14 0.67 18.02
N ALA A 10 16.94 0.38 17.50
CA ALA A 10 16.58 0.55 16.10
C ALA A 10 15.09 0.84 15.91
N ALA A 11 14.75 1.41 14.76
CA ALA A 11 13.38 1.49 14.24
C ALA A 11 13.28 0.72 12.92
N VAL A 12 12.10 0.17 12.64
CA VAL A 12 11.85 -0.70 11.49
C VAL A 12 10.54 -0.30 10.81
N CYS A 13 10.63 -0.05 9.51
CA CYS A 13 9.47 0.04 8.63
C CYS A 13 9.41 -1.23 7.77
N LEU A 14 8.37 -2.05 7.95
CA LEU A 14 8.17 -3.26 7.15
C LEU A 14 7.18 -2.96 6.02
N ALA A 15 7.69 -2.79 4.81
CA ALA A 15 6.87 -2.67 3.60
C ALA A 15 6.52 -4.06 3.06
N THR A 16 5.28 -4.53 3.24
CA THR A 16 4.84 -5.83 2.72
C THR A 16 3.35 -5.87 2.39
N HIS A 17 3.03 -6.49 1.26
CA HIS A 17 1.67 -6.85 0.86
C HIS A 17 1.37 -8.34 1.12
N ASN A 18 2.36 -9.11 1.57
CA ASN A 18 2.22 -10.54 1.84
C ASN A 18 1.58 -10.75 3.22
N LEU A 19 0.44 -11.45 3.23
CA LEU A 19 -0.35 -11.71 4.43
C LEU A 19 0.43 -12.54 5.47
N ASP A 20 1.17 -13.55 5.04
CA ASP A 20 1.92 -14.44 5.93
C ASP A 20 3.11 -13.72 6.56
N SER A 21 3.85 -12.93 5.77
CA SER A 21 4.95 -12.09 6.29
C SER A 21 4.43 -11.06 7.29
N GLY A 22 3.30 -10.41 6.98
CA GLY A 22 2.65 -9.45 7.86
C GLY A 22 2.19 -10.09 9.17
N ARG A 23 1.51 -11.24 9.09
CA ARG A 23 1.04 -12.02 10.26
C ARG A 23 2.20 -12.49 11.13
N TRP A 24 3.24 -13.07 10.53
CA TRP A 24 4.39 -13.57 11.28
C TRP A 24 5.11 -12.44 12.02
N THR A 25 5.29 -11.30 11.36
CA THR A 25 5.90 -10.12 11.98
C THR A 25 5.04 -9.58 13.11
N ALA A 26 3.72 -9.45 12.90
CA ALA A 26 2.79 -8.99 13.93
C ALA A 26 2.77 -9.91 15.16
N ALA A 27 2.73 -11.22 14.95
CA ALA A 27 2.78 -12.21 16.02
C ALA A 27 4.10 -12.14 16.80
N LYS A 28 5.23 -12.04 16.10
CA LYS A 28 6.54 -11.91 16.75
C LYS A 28 6.68 -10.58 17.51
N ALA A 29 6.15 -9.49 16.98
CA ALA A 29 6.13 -8.20 17.65
C ALA A 29 5.28 -8.23 18.93
N GLN A 30 4.10 -8.85 18.88
CA GLN A 30 3.24 -9.06 20.06
C GLN A 30 3.92 -9.92 21.12
N ALA A 31 4.55 -11.03 20.73
CA ALA A 31 5.29 -11.89 21.65
C ALA A 31 6.45 -11.17 22.37
N LEU A 32 7.07 -10.19 21.69
CA LEU A 32 8.12 -9.33 22.26
C LEU A 32 7.54 -8.15 23.06
N GLY A 33 6.22 -7.99 23.18
CA GLY A 33 5.61 -6.84 23.83
C GLY A 33 5.78 -5.52 23.07
N ILE A 34 6.14 -5.56 21.77
CA ILE A 34 6.16 -4.39 20.89
C ILE A 34 4.71 -4.14 20.45
N GLY A 35 3.98 -3.38 21.28
CA GLY A 35 2.56 -3.09 21.11
C GLY A 35 2.22 -1.60 21.02
N LYS A 36 0.91 -1.32 21.07
CA LYS A 36 0.27 0.00 20.89
C LYS A 36 1.08 1.15 21.49
N GLY A 37 1.53 2.07 20.64
CA GLY A 37 2.28 3.28 21.03
C GLY A 37 3.80 3.19 20.82
N ASN A 38 4.34 2.06 20.37
CA ASN A 38 5.75 1.98 19.97
C ASN A 38 5.94 2.48 18.53
N ASP A 39 6.45 3.71 18.39
CA ASP A 39 6.69 4.36 17.11
C ASP A 39 7.87 3.77 16.31
N LYS A 40 8.60 2.81 16.90
CA LYS A 40 9.77 2.17 16.29
C LYS A 40 9.41 0.97 15.40
N LEU A 41 8.15 0.52 15.39
CA LEU A 41 7.67 -0.49 14.45
C LEU A 41 6.49 0.04 13.63
N GLN A 42 6.71 0.15 12.33
CA GLN A 42 5.68 0.59 11.39
C GLN A 42 5.56 -0.42 10.25
N PHE A 43 4.34 -0.68 9.81
CA PHE A 43 4.06 -1.41 8.57
C PHE A 43 3.79 -0.41 7.46
N ALA A 44 4.24 -0.69 6.25
CA ALA A 44 3.96 0.13 5.08
C ALA A 44 3.33 -0.71 3.97
N GLN A 45 2.37 -0.13 3.26
CA GLN A 45 1.69 -0.80 2.14
C GLN A 45 1.39 0.19 1.02
N LEU A 46 1.33 -0.31 -0.21
CA LEU A 46 0.82 0.47 -1.33
C LEU A 46 -0.68 0.70 -1.15
N LYS A 47 -1.14 1.93 -1.38
CA LYS A 47 -2.58 2.25 -1.34
C LYS A 47 -3.32 1.43 -2.40
N GLY A 48 -4.40 0.75 -2.00
CA GLY A 48 -5.18 -0.11 -2.89
C GLY A 48 -4.73 -1.56 -2.94
N MET A 49 -3.72 -1.94 -2.16
CA MET A 49 -3.25 -3.33 -2.03
C MET A 49 -3.32 -3.78 -0.57
N ALA A 50 -3.65 -5.06 -0.38
CA ALA A 50 -3.65 -5.74 0.92
C ALA A 50 -4.45 -4.99 2.01
N GLU A 51 -5.59 -4.38 1.66
CA GLU A 51 -6.37 -3.55 2.58
C GLU A 51 -6.86 -4.34 3.79
N GLY A 52 -7.19 -5.62 3.63
CA GLY A 52 -7.54 -6.50 4.75
C GLY A 52 -6.40 -6.69 5.75
N LEU A 53 -5.15 -6.81 5.28
CA LEU A 53 -3.98 -6.87 6.16
C LEU A 53 -3.77 -5.54 6.89
N SER A 54 -3.87 -4.41 6.18
CA SER A 54 -3.80 -3.09 6.80
C SER A 54 -4.81 -2.90 7.92
N PHE A 55 -6.06 -3.29 7.67
CA PHE A 55 -7.13 -3.21 8.66
C PHE A 55 -6.82 -4.07 9.89
N GLY A 56 -6.41 -5.32 9.67
CA GLY A 56 -6.04 -6.24 10.75
C GLY A 56 -4.87 -5.71 11.59
N LEU A 57 -3.82 -5.18 10.95
CA LEU A 57 -2.66 -4.61 11.64
C LEU A 57 -3.02 -3.37 12.47
N ARG A 58 -3.88 -2.49 11.94
CA ARG A 58 -4.38 -1.33 12.69
C ARG A 58 -5.23 -1.74 13.89
N ASN A 59 -6.11 -2.72 13.73
CA ASN A 59 -6.92 -3.26 14.82
C ASN A 59 -6.05 -3.92 15.91
N ALA A 60 -4.98 -4.61 15.51
CA ALA A 60 -3.97 -5.16 16.41
C ALA A 60 -3.12 -4.08 17.10
N GLY A 61 -3.27 -2.80 16.74
CA GLY A 61 -2.64 -1.67 17.39
C GLY A 61 -1.31 -1.23 16.81
N PHE A 62 -0.94 -1.73 15.62
CA PHE A 62 0.27 -1.33 14.93
C PHE A 62 0.08 -0.05 14.10
N GLN A 63 1.17 0.68 13.89
CA GLN A 63 1.19 1.76 12.92
C GLN A 63 1.24 1.19 11.51
N VAL A 64 0.39 1.72 10.63
CA VAL A 64 0.35 1.36 9.22
C VAL A 64 0.34 2.62 8.37
N SER A 65 1.34 2.75 7.51
CA SER A 65 1.49 3.83 6.54
C SER A 65 1.10 3.36 5.14
N LYS A 66 0.43 4.23 4.40
CA LYS A 66 0.04 3.96 3.01
C LYS A 66 0.90 4.80 2.08
N TYR A 67 1.63 4.13 1.21
CA TYR A 67 2.41 4.78 0.16
C TYR A 67 1.51 5.10 -1.03
N LEU A 68 1.43 6.38 -1.37
CA LEU A 68 0.67 6.92 -2.48
C LEU A 68 1.57 7.85 -3.30
N PRO A 69 1.89 7.53 -4.57
CA PRO A 69 2.53 8.49 -5.45
C PRO A 69 1.60 9.69 -5.68
N TYR A 70 2.17 10.90 -5.68
CA TYR A 70 1.46 12.14 -5.98
C TYR A 70 2.32 13.02 -6.90
N GLY A 71 1.68 13.86 -7.72
CA GLY A 71 2.34 14.75 -8.68
C GLY A 71 1.54 14.90 -9.98
N PRO A 72 2.07 15.69 -10.93
CA PRO A 72 1.52 15.79 -12.29
C PRO A 72 1.33 14.41 -12.93
N VAL A 73 0.27 14.26 -13.73
CA VAL A 73 -0.18 12.95 -14.26
C VAL A 73 0.92 12.25 -15.05
N ASP A 74 1.61 13.00 -15.90
CA ASP A 74 2.74 12.59 -16.73
C ASP A 74 3.91 12.00 -15.91
N MET A 75 4.16 12.51 -14.69
CA MET A 75 5.19 11.95 -13.81
C MET A 75 4.74 10.69 -13.06
N VAL A 76 3.44 10.58 -12.77
CA VAL A 76 2.88 9.50 -11.94
C VAL A 76 2.54 8.25 -12.78
N ILE A 77 2.18 8.43 -14.04
CA ILE A 77 1.79 7.33 -14.96
C ILE A 77 2.89 6.25 -15.08
N PRO A 78 4.18 6.58 -15.32
CA PRO A 78 5.24 5.56 -15.40
C PRO A 78 5.40 4.75 -14.11
N TYR A 79 5.22 5.38 -12.94
CA TYR A 79 5.26 4.69 -11.66
C TYR A 79 4.13 3.67 -11.52
N LEU A 80 2.90 4.05 -11.91
CA LEU A 80 1.73 3.18 -11.81
C LEU A 80 1.81 2.00 -12.77
N LEU A 81 2.32 2.21 -13.99
CA LEU A 81 2.53 1.12 -14.95
C LEU A 81 3.49 0.05 -14.41
N ARG A 82 4.64 0.46 -13.83
CA ARG A 82 5.58 -0.46 -13.19
C ARG A 82 4.93 -1.26 -12.06
N ARG A 83 4.07 -0.62 -11.26
CA ARG A 83 3.35 -1.31 -10.16
C ARG A 83 2.28 -2.27 -10.67
N VAL A 84 1.61 -1.94 -11.78
CA VAL A 84 0.69 -2.86 -12.44
C VAL A 84 1.44 -4.10 -12.91
N GLU A 85 2.60 -3.95 -13.54
CA GLU A 85 3.44 -5.06 -14.02
C GLU A 85 3.98 -5.93 -12.88
N GLU A 86 4.52 -5.33 -11.82
CA GLU A 86 4.96 -6.05 -10.63
C GLU A 86 3.80 -6.84 -9.98
N SER A 87 2.60 -6.26 -10.02
CA SER A 87 1.40 -6.92 -9.53
C SER A 87 0.83 -7.97 -10.49
N ARG A 88 1.28 -8.06 -11.76
CA ARG A 88 0.83 -9.12 -12.69
C ARG A 88 1.22 -10.51 -12.20
N GLY A 89 2.36 -10.66 -11.53
CA GLY A 89 2.74 -11.90 -10.84
C GLY A 89 1.99 -12.13 -9.51
N MET A 90 1.45 -11.07 -8.91
CA MET A 90 0.75 -11.05 -7.63
C MET A 90 -0.79 -11.12 -7.76
N LEU A 91 -1.33 -11.27 -8.98
CA LEU A 91 -2.77 -11.39 -9.26
C LEU A 91 -3.44 -12.68 -8.70
N SER A 92 -2.70 -13.45 -7.90
CA SER A 92 -3.17 -14.53 -7.04
C SER A 92 -3.72 -14.04 -5.68
N ALA A 93 -3.73 -12.73 -5.40
CA ALA A 93 -4.44 -12.18 -4.24
C ALA A 93 -5.97 -12.31 -4.38
N SER A 94 -6.63 -12.45 -3.24
CA SER A 94 -8.02 -12.87 -3.04
C SER A 94 -9.08 -12.16 -3.90
N THR A 95 -10.25 -12.79 -4.09
CA THR A 95 -11.37 -12.26 -4.89
C THR A 95 -11.82 -10.86 -4.47
N LEU A 96 -11.71 -10.53 -3.18
CA LEU A 96 -12.03 -9.21 -2.63
C LEU A 96 -11.03 -8.14 -3.09
N ASP A 97 -9.73 -8.45 -3.04
CA ASP A 97 -8.67 -7.55 -3.53
C ASP A 97 -8.82 -7.31 -5.03
N ARG A 98 -9.24 -8.34 -5.79
CA ARG A 98 -9.53 -8.19 -7.23
C ARG A 98 -10.71 -7.25 -7.51
N GLN A 99 -11.77 -7.28 -6.70
CA GLN A 99 -12.91 -6.36 -6.84
C GLN A 99 -12.52 -4.91 -6.51
N LEU A 100 -11.76 -4.70 -5.43
CA LEU A 100 -11.26 -3.39 -5.03
C LEU A 100 -10.27 -2.83 -6.06
N MET A 101 -9.37 -3.66 -6.60
CA MET A 101 -8.48 -3.29 -7.69
C MET A 101 -9.22 -2.94 -8.97
N ARG A 102 -10.37 -3.57 -9.24
CA ARG A 102 -11.24 -3.21 -10.37
C ARG A 102 -11.89 -1.85 -10.17
N TYR A 103 -12.30 -1.54 -8.94
CA TYR A 103 -12.82 -0.22 -8.57
C TYR A 103 -11.75 0.87 -8.72
N ILE A 104 -10.54 0.63 -8.21
CA ILE A 104 -9.41 1.57 -8.32
C ILE A 104 -8.95 1.73 -9.76
N LYS A 105 -8.90 0.65 -10.56
CA LYS A 105 -8.66 0.76 -12.01
C LYS A 105 -9.74 1.61 -12.68
N CYS A 106 -11.02 1.35 -12.42
CA CYS A 106 -12.10 2.16 -13.00
C CYS A 106 -11.98 3.64 -12.60
N THR A 107 -11.67 3.97 -11.35
CA THR A 107 -11.46 5.35 -10.93
C THR A 107 -10.25 5.97 -11.61
N PHE A 108 -9.15 5.22 -11.79
CA PHE A 108 -7.97 5.72 -12.48
C PHE A 108 -8.22 5.95 -13.98
N TYR A 109 -8.91 5.02 -14.66
CA TYR A 109 -9.32 5.19 -16.06
C TYR A 109 -10.38 6.29 -16.22
N PHE A 110 -11.27 6.49 -15.25
CA PHE A 110 -12.29 7.53 -15.26
C PHE A 110 -11.69 8.92 -15.02
N LEU A 111 -10.74 9.06 -14.08
CA LEU A 111 -9.96 10.29 -13.93
C LEU A 111 -9.12 10.58 -15.18
N HIS A 112 -8.54 9.56 -15.81
CA HIS A 112 -7.82 9.73 -17.07
C HIS A 112 -8.75 10.19 -18.20
N PHE A 113 -9.99 9.67 -18.27
CA PHE A 113 -11.00 10.09 -19.24
C PHE A 113 -11.49 11.53 -19.00
N ILE A 114 -11.67 11.94 -17.75
CA ILE A 114 -12.06 13.31 -17.39
C ILE A 114 -10.90 14.29 -17.66
N ALA A 115 -9.67 13.95 -17.26
CA ALA A 115 -8.49 14.78 -17.47
C ALA A 115 -8.14 14.96 -18.97
N ASN A 116 -8.43 13.97 -19.82
CA ASN A 116 -8.21 14.10 -21.26
C ASN A 116 -9.32 14.86 -22.00
N LYS A 117 -10.53 15.02 -21.42
CA LYS A 117 -11.60 15.80 -22.07
C LYS A 117 -11.40 17.31 -21.99
N GLU A 118 -10.65 17.81 -21.00
CA GLU A 118 -10.32 19.25 -20.95
C GLU A 118 -9.14 19.62 -21.87
N ILE A 119 -8.23 18.69 -22.18
CA ILE A 119 -6.99 18.99 -22.92
C ILE A 119 -7.19 19.06 -24.44
N TYR A 120 -8.24 18.44 -25.01
CA TYR A 120 -8.52 18.48 -26.46
C TYR A 120 -9.40 19.66 -26.92
N ARG A 121 -9.75 20.62 -26.06
CA ARG A 121 -10.47 21.83 -26.48
C ARG A 121 -9.57 22.97 -26.95
N ASP A 122 -8.27 22.90 -26.70
CA ASP A 122 -7.33 24.01 -26.98
C ASP A 122 -6.46 23.80 -28.25
N HIS A 123 -6.77 22.78 -29.06
CA HIS A 123 -6.03 22.47 -30.31
C HIS A 123 -6.90 22.47 -31.58
N LEU A 124 -7.95 23.29 -31.61
CA LEU A 124 -8.71 23.60 -32.82
C LEU A 124 -8.65 25.11 -33.10
N ILE A 125 -7.53 25.55 -33.66
CA ILE A 125 -7.42 26.67 -34.61
C ILE A 125 -6.46 26.22 -35.71
#